data_AF-A0A846V9J4-F1
#
_entry.id   AF-A0A846V9J4-F1
#
_cell.length_a   1.000
_cell.length_b   1.000
_cell.length_c   1.000
_cell.angle_alpha   90.00
_cell.angle_beta   90.00
_cell.angle_gamma   90.00
#
_symmetry.space_group_name_H-M   'P 1'
#
loop_
_entity.id
_entity.type
_entity.pdbx_description
1 polymer ?
#
loop_
_entity_poly.entity_id
_entity_poly.type
_entity_poly.pdbx_seq_one_letter_code
_entity_poly.pdbx_strand_id
1 'polypeptide(L)'
;MANQYRRFAAMPLVAALLASGHAQAQQLPSLDSAIATATRWAAQADAGQADAMWKSSGPMMQKSVSSADWAKYLDGVKKQLGATQSRDWVQLGRVDNPQGLPPGQYLNVVFVARHATAPAVETVSLSQAGTNWVPVGYIVRPVQQQPAAPAPAAAPAAPAKPGK
;
A
#
# COMPACT_ATOMS: atom_id res chain seq x y z
N MET A 1 60.95 -27.72 62.80
CA MET A 1 60.41 -26.50 62.16
C MET A 1 58.91 -26.75 61.95
N ALA A 2 58.06 -26.30 62.89
CA ALA A 2 57.12 -25.16 62.74
C ALA A 2 56.15 -25.37 61.56
N ASN A 3 54.93 -25.88 61.76
CA ASN A 3 53.69 -25.29 62.32
C ASN A 3 53.04 -24.20 61.43
N GLN A 4 51.73 -24.40 61.20
CA GLN A 4 50.65 -23.42 61.00
C GLN A 4 49.99 -23.21 59.63
N TYR A 5 48.81 -23.83 59.50
CA TYR A 5 47.47 -23.29 59.17
C TYR A 5 47.35 -21.99 58.35
N ARG A 6 46.47 -22.00 57.35
CA ARG A 6 45.11 -21.42 57.47
C ARG A 6 44.23 -21.69 56.26
N ARG A 7 43.03 -22.20 56.57
CA ARG A 7 41.84 -22.20 55.72
C ARG A 7 41.38 -20.74 55.53
N PHE A 8 41.09 -20.35 54.28
CA PHE A 8 40.16 -19.28 53.92
C PHE A 8 39.51 -19.73 52.60
N ALA A 9 38.26 -20.19 52.66
CA ALA A 9 37.05 -19.40 52.44
C ALA A 9 36.65 -19.44 50.95
N ALA A 10 35.49 -20.05 50.72
CA ALA A 10 34.81 -20.15 49.44
C ALA A 10 34.39 -18.78 48.91
N MET A 11 34.32 -18.65 47.59
CA MET A 11 33.47 -17.63 46.96
C MET A 11 32.93 -18.19 45.64
N PRO A 12 31.61 -18.46 45.53
CA PRO A 12 31.02 -18.92 44.28
C PRO A 12 30.92 -17.71 43.34
N LEU A 13 31.58 -17.76 42.19
CA LEU A 13 31.33 -16.80 41.12
C LEU A 13 30.00 -17.19 40.45
N VAL A 14 28.91 -16.60 40.92
CA VAL A 14 27.61 -16.63 40.25
C VAL A 14 27.75 -15.90 38.92
N ALA A 15 27.86 -16.64 37.83
CA ALA A 15 27.72 -16.11 36.48
C ALA A 15 26.23 -15.81 36.25
N ALA A 16 25.83 -14.55 36.51
CA ALA A 16 24.52 -14.05 36.14
C ALA A 16 24.42 -14.01 34.61
N LEU A 17 23.75 -15.01 34.01
CA LEU A 17 23.27 -14.92 32.64
C LEU A 17 22.21 -13.82 32.58
N LEU A 18 22.62 -12.63 32.17
CA LEU A 18 21.72 -11.58 31.70
C LEU A 18 21.04 -12.10 30.43
N ALA A 19 19.83 -12.66 30.59
CA ALA A 19 18.95 -12.93 29.48
C ALA A 19 18.53 -11.58 28.87
N SER A 20 19.29 -11.11 27.89
CA SER A 20 18.90 -10.01 27.01
C SER A 20 17.71 -10.49 26.17
N GLY A 21 16.52 -10.36 26.75
CA GLY A 21 15.27 -10.44 26.01
C GLY A 21 15.26 -9.33 24.96
N HIS A 22 15.76 -9.65 23.76
CA HIS A 22 15.54 -8.83 22.60
C HIS A 22 14.04 -8.92 22.32
N ALA A 23 13.28 -7.96 22.84
CA ALA A 23 12.00 -7.63 22.25
C ALA A 23 12.31 -7.25 20.79
N GLN A 24 12.22 -8.22 19.87
CA GLN A 24 12.23 -7.94 18.45
C GLN A 24 10.98 -7.11 18.18
N ALA A 25 11.11 -5.79 18.24
CA ALA A 25 10.17 -4.90 17.58
C ALA A 25 10.08 -5.41 16.13
N GLN A 26 8.91 -5.90 15.73
CA GLN A 26 8.69 -6.39 14.38
C GLN A 26 8.98 -5.23 13.43
N GLN A 27 10.13 -5.27 12.76
CA GLN A 27 10.57 -4.17 11.93
C GLN A 27 9.62 -4.05 10.74
N LEU A 28 8.97 -2.89 10.62
CA LEU A 28 8.14 -2.62 9.45
C LEU A 28 9.04 -2.60 8.19
N PRO A 29 8.59 -3.21 7.08
CA PRO A 29 9.28 -3.05 5.82
C PRO A 29 9.31 -1.58 5.39
N SER A 30 10.37 -1.17 4.69
CA SER A 30 10.56 0.24 4.29
C SER A 30 9.45 0.72 3.35
N LEU A 31 9.17 2.03 3.37
CA LEU A 31 8.19 2.62 2.45
C LEU A 31 8.65 2.53 0.99
N ASP A 32 9.95 2.66 0.73
CA ASP A 32 10.51 2.48 -0.62
C ASP A 32 10.25 1.07 -1.17
N SER A 33 10.36 0.04 -0.32
CA SER A 33 10.01 -1.34 -0.72
C SER A 33 8.53 -1.49 -1.03
N ALA A 34 7.66 -0.72 -0.37
CA ALA A 34 6.23 -0.69 -0.66
C ALA A 34 5.96 -0.12 -2.05
N ILE A 35 6.57 1.03 -2.37
CA ILE A 35 6.45 1.69 -3.67
C ILE A 35 6.99 0.78 -4.77
N ALA A 36 8.16 0.17 -4.56
CA ALA A 36 8.75 -0.76 -5.52
C ALA A 36 7.87 -2.00 -5.75
N THR A 37 7.30 -2.56 -4.68
CA THR A 37 6.37 -3.71 -4.77
C THR A 37 5.12 -3.34 -5.55
N ALA A 38 4.46 -2.24 -5.19
CA ALA A 38 3.25 -1.77 -5.87
C ALA A 38 3.51 -1.44 -7.34
N THR A 39 4.64 -0.80 -7.66
CA THR A 39 5.03 -0.46 -9.03
C THR A 39 5.21 -1.71 -9.90
N ARG A 40 5.96 -2.69 -9.40
CA ARG A 40 6.19 -3.96 -10.11
C ARG A 40 4.91 -4.74 -10.30
N TRP A 41 4.08 -4.79 -9.27
CA TRP A 41 2.81 -5.51 -9.31
C TRP A 41 1.82 -4.83 -10.27
N ALA A 42 1.69 -3.50 -10.27
CA ALA A 42 0.85 -2.77 -11.22
C ALA A 42 1.32 -2.96 -12.68
N ALA A 43 2.64 -3.02 -12.93
CA ALA A 43 3.18 -3.26 -14.27
C ALA A 43 2.78 -4.64 -14.86
N GLN A 44 2.46 -5.62 -14.02
CA GLN A 44 1.93 -6.91 -14.49
C GLN A 44 0.56 -6.77 -15.15
N ALA A 45 -0.26 -5.79 -14.74
CA ALA A 45 -1.54 -5.51 -15.39
C ALA A 45 -1.34 -5.06 -16.84
N ASP A 46 -0.32 -4.25 -17.09
CA ASP A 46 0.00 -3.74 -18.43
C ASP A 46 0.44 -4.88 -19.36
N ALA A 47 1.17 -5.85 -18.81
CA ALA A 47 1.64 -7.06 -19.48
C ALA A 47 0.56 -8.16 -19.61
N GLY A 48 -0.68 -7.91 -19.18
CA GLY A 48 -1.77 -8.90 -19.24
C GLY A 48 -1.59 -10.09 -18.30
N GLN A 49 -0.75 -9.98 -17.27
CA GLN A 49 -0.39 -11.07 -16.36
C GLN A 49 -1.34 -11.16 -15.16
N ALA A 50 -2.66 -11.19 -15.42
CA ALA A 50 -3.69 -11.20 -14.38
C ALA A 50 -3.52 -12.35 -13.37
N ASP A 51 -3.25 -13.56 -13.84
CA ASP A 51 -3.05 -14.74 -12.98
C ASP A 51 -1.82 -14.60 -12.09
N ALA A 52 -0.73 -14.01 -12.58
CA ALA A 52 0.48 -13.78 -11.79
C ALA A 52 0.24 -12.74 -10.69
N MET A 53 -0.50 -11.68 -11.01
CA MET A 53 -0.93 -10.70 -10.01
C MET A 53 -1.72 -11.37 -8.90
N TRP A 54 -2.74 -12.16 -9.23
CA TRP A 54 -3.59 -12.84 -8.25
C TRP A 54 -2.81 -13.85 -7.38
N LYS A 55 -1.92 -14.64 -8.00
CA LYS A 55 -1.08 -15.63 -7.28
C LYS A 55 -0.08 -14.99 -6.32
N SER A 56 0.43 -13.81 -6.66
CA SER A 56 1.38 -13.05 -5.82
C SER A 56 0.70 -12.16 -4.78
N SER A 57 -0.64 -12.04 -4.81
CA SER A 57 -1.41 -11.32 -3.81
C SER A 57 -1.57 -12.08 -2.50
N GLY A 58 -1.84 -11.33 -1.44
CA GLY A 58 -2.05 -11.88 -0.11
C GLY A 58 -3.37 -12.65 0.01
N PRO A 59 -3.50 -13.50 1.04
CA PRO A 59 -4.68 -14.34 1.25
C PRO A 59 -5.99 -13.54 1.32
N MET A 60 -5.94 -12.28 1.77
CA MET A 60 -7.10 -11.41 1.82
C MET A 60 -7.72 -11.20 0.44
N MET A 61 -6.91 -10.97 -0.59
CA MET A 61 -7.39 -10.81 -1.96
C MET A 61 -7.87 -12.14 -2.53
N GLN A 62 -7.09 -13.21 -2.38
CA GLN A 62 -7.41 -14.53 -2.91
C GLN A 62 -8.70 -15.13 -2.34
N LYS A 63 -9.07 -14.76 -1.10
CA LYS A 63 -10.36 -15.12 -0.48
C LYS A 63 -11.51 -14.23 -0.91
N SER A 64 -11.23 -12.97 -1.28
CA SER A 64 -12.25 -11.98 -1.62
C SER A 64 -12.65 -12.00 -3.09
N VAL A 65 -11.72 -12.33 -3.99
CA VAL A 65 -11.96 -12.37 -5.44
C VAL A 65 -11.35 -13.63 -6.05
N SER A 66 -12.10 -14.32 -6.90
CA SER A 66 -11.60 -15.48 -7.64
C SER A 66 -10.58 -15.03 -8.71
N SER A 67 -9.64 -15.90 -9.10
CA SER A 67 -8.69 -15.59 -10.20
C SER A 67 -9.42 -15.22 -11.50
N ALA A 68 -10.56 -15.89 -11.77
CA ALA A 68 -11.36 -15.63 -12.96
C ALA A 68 -12.03 -14.25 -12.92
N ASP A 69 -12.61 -13.84 -11.79
CA ASP A 69 -13.24 -12.53 -11.65
C ASP A 69 -12.20 -11.40 -11.61
N TRP A 70 -11.02 -11.68 -11.07
CA TRP A 70 -9.87 -10.79 -11.16
C TRP A 70 -9.42 -10.57 -12.61
N ALA A 71 -9.30 -11.64 -13.40
CA ALA A 71 -8.98 -11.53 -14.82
C ALA A 71 -10.04 -10.73 -15.58
N LYS A 72 -11.34 -10.99 -15.33
CA LYS A 72 -12.44 -10.21 -15.92
C LYS A 72 -12.36 -8.73 -15.56
N TYR A 73 -12.02 -8.42 -14.30
CA TYR A 73 -11.85 -7.04 -13.84
C TYR A 73 -10.76 -6.31 -14.64
N LEU A 74 -9.57 -6.90 -14.75
CA LEU A 74 -8.46 -6.30 -15.50
C LEU A 74 -8.77 -6.19 -17.00
N ASP A 75 -9.47 -7.18 -17.56
CA ASP A 75 -9.90 -7.16 -18.96
C ASP A 75 -10.92 -6.03 -19.23
N GLY A 76 -11.83 -5.79 -18.27
CA GLY A 76 -12.75 -4.65 -18.29
C GLY A 76 -12.02 -3.31 -18.24
N VAL A 77 -11.04 -3.16 -17.34
CA VAL A 77 -10.18 -1.97 -17.27
C VAL A 77 -9.47 -1.73 -18.61
N LYS A 78 -8.86 -2.78 -19.20
CA LYS A 78 -8.17 -2.70 -20.48
C LYS A 78 -9.11 -2.29 -21.62
N LYS A 79 -10.31 -2.86 -21.67
CA LYS A 79 -11.33 -2.51 -22.68
C LYS A 79 -11.79 -1.06 -22.56
N GLN A 80 -11.93 -0.55 -21.34
CA GLN A 80 -12.39 0.81 -21.10
C GLN A 80 -11.31 1.87 -21.35
N LEU A 81 -10.09 1.63 -20.83
CA LEU A 81 -9.03 2.64 -20.80
C LEU A 81 -7.98 2.46 -21.89
N GLY A 82 -7.87 1.27 -22.48
CA GLY A 82 -6.88 0.93 -23.49
C GLY A 82 -5.51 0.61 -22.88
N ALA A 83 -4.45 0.79 -23.68
CA ALA A 83 -3.09 0.52 -23.23
C ALA A 83 -2.56 1.62 -22.30
N THR A 84 -1.90 1.22 -21.21
CA THR A 84 -1.14 2.11 -20.33
C THR A 84 0.07 2.69 -21.06
N GLN A 85 0.23 4.00 -21.05
CA GLN A 85 1.32 4.74 -21.68
C GLN A 85 2.36 5.21 -20.64
N SER A 86 1.89 5.68 -19.48
CA SER A 86 2.74 6.07 -18.37
C SER A 86 2.06 5.80 -17.03
N ARG A 87 2.85 5.62 -15.97
CA ARG A 87 2.37 5.46 -14.59
C ARG A 87 3.36 6.13 -13.65
N ASP A 88 2.90 7.14 -12.93
CA ASP A 88 3.71 7.91 -11.99
C ASP A 88 3.17 7.74 -10.58
N TRP A 89 4.05 7.41 -9.62
CA TRP A 89 3.68 7.40 -8.20
C TRP A 89 3.44 8.82 -7.72
N VAL A 90 2.33 9.05 -7.01
CA VAL A 90 1.96 10.39 -6.53
C VAL A 90 1.72 10.46 -5.03
N GLN A 91 1.36 9.35 -4.38
CA GLN A 91 1.06 9.36 -2.94
C GLN A 91 1.24 7.97 -2.34
N LEU A 92 1.63 7.94 -1.07
CA LEU A 92 1.57 6.75 -0.22
C LEU A 92 0.83 7.11 1.08
N GLY A 93 -0.25 6.38 1.39
CA GLY A 93 -1.03 6.56 2.61
C GLY A 93 -0.89 5.34 3.54
N ARG A 94 -0.66 5.56 4.83
CA ARG A 94 -0.67 4.51 5.86
C ARG A 94 -2.07 4.38 6.45
N VAL A 95 -2.49 3.14 6.66
CA VAL A 95 -3.76 2.79 7.32
C VAL A 95 -3.47 1.75 8.39
N ASP A 96 -3.67 2.14 9.64
CA ASP A 96 -3.44 1.29 10.81
C ASP A 96 -4.76 0.65 11.26
N ASN A 97 -4.79 -0.67 11.35
CA ASN A 97 -5.96 -1.45 11.81
C ASN A 97 -7.30 -1.00 11.19
N PRO A 98 -7.43 -1.03 9.85
CA PRO A 98 -8.65 -0.65 9.16
C PRO A 98 -9.87 -1.44 9.65
N GLN A 99 -10.99 -0.75 9.87
CA GLN A 99 -12.24 -1.38 10.28
C GLN A 99 -12.71 -2.40 9.23
N GLY A 100 -13.13 -3.57 9.70
CA GLY A 100 -13.61 -4.65 8.82
C GLY A 100 -12.51 -5.47 8.14
N LEU A 101 -11.23 -5.15 8.36
CA LEU A 101 -10.08 -5.94 7.90
C LEU A 101 -9.31 -6.54 9.09
N PRO A 102 -8.48 -7.57 8.87
CA PRO A 102 -7.60 -8.09 9.92
C PRO A 102 -6.70 -6.99 10.50
N PRO A 103 -6.46 -6.98 11.83
CA PRO A 103 -5.52 -6.05 12.44
C PRO A 103 -4.13 -6.14 11.78
N GLY A 104 -3.49 -5.00 11.57
CA GLY A 104 -2.20 -4.92 10.89
C GLY A 104 -1.92 -3.56 10.29
N GLN A 105 -0.75 -3.51 9.65
CA GLN A 105 -0.25 -2.35 8.92
C GLN A 105 -0.62 -2.46 7.45
N TYR A 106 -1.27 -1.42 6.92
CA TYR A 106 -1.66 -1.34 5.52
C TYR A 106 -1.14 -0.07 4.88
N LEU A 107 -0.84 -0.15 3.60
CA LEU A 107 -0.43 0.99 2.78
C LEU A 107 -1.29 1.06 1.53
N ASN A 108 -1.62 2.28 1.11
CA ASN A 108 -2.19 2.57 -0.20
C ASN A 108 -1.16 3.34 -1.01
N VAL A 109 -0.65 2.73 -2.08
CA VAL A 109 0.23 3.38 -3.05
C VAL A 109 -0.63 3.84 -4.21
N VAL A 110 -0.64 5.16 -4.45
CA VAL A 110 -1.48 5.79 -5.46
C VAL A 110 -0.61 6.23 -6.63
N PHE A 111 -1.07 5.90 -7.84
CA PHE A 111 -0.48 6.29 -9.10
C PHE A 111 -1.45 7.13 -9.91
N VAL A 112 -0.89 8.06 -10.70
CA VAL A 112 -1.58 8.63 -11.85
C VAL A 112 -1.06 7.92 -13.09
N ALA A 113 -1.96 7.23 -13.78
CA ALA A 113 -1.66 6.51 -15.01
C ALA A 113 -2.31 7.20 -16.20
N ARG A 114 -1.56 7.34 -17.30
CA ARG A 114 -2.12 7.73 -18.60
C ARG A 114 -2.38 6.47 -19.40
N HIS A 115 -3.64 6.28 -19.79
CA HIS A 115 -4.04 5.22 -20.71
C HIS A 115 -4.44 5.82 -22.05
N ALA A 116 -4.54 4.98 -23.09
CA ALA A 116 -4.86 5.41 -24.44
C ALA A 116 -6.18 6.18 -24.56
N THR A 117 -7.19 5.84 -23.76
CA THR A 117 -8.51 6.49 -23.80
C THR A 117 -8.64 7.64 -22.81
N ALA A 118 -8.14 7.49 -21.57
CA ALA A 118 -8.25 8.50 -20.52
C ALA A 118 -7.22 8.30 -19.40
N PRO A 119 -6.83 9.34 -18.66
CA PRO A 119 -6.06 9.18 -17.44
C PRO A 119 -6.89 8.49 -16.34
N ALA A 120 -6.21 7.78 -15.45
CA ALA A 120 -6.80 7.10 -14.31
C ALA A 120 -5.96 7.28 -13.05
N VAL A 121 -6.64 7.27 -11.90
CA VAL A 121 -6.01 7.13 -10.59
C VAL A 121 -6.06 5.66 -10.21
N GLU A 122 -4.89 5.07 -10.00
CA GLU A 122 -4.73 3.68 -9.62
C GLU A 122 -4.30 3.60 -8.16
N THR A 123 -4.90 2.72 -7.38
CA THR A 123 -4.56 2.51 -5.97
C THR A 123 -4.24 1.05 -5.75
N VAL A 124 -2.99 0.77 -5.38
CA VAL A 124 -2.54 -0.55 -4.93
C VAL A 124 -2.56 -0.57 -3.40
N SER A 125 -3.37 -1.44 -2.82
CA SER A 125 -3.41 -1.66 -1.38
C SER A 125 -2.46 -2.80 -1.02
N LEU A 126 -1.63 -2.57 -0.01
CA LEU A 126 -0.63 -3.50 0.49
C LEU A 126 -0.91 -3.79 1.98
N SER A 127 -0.67 -5.02 2.40
CA SER A 127 -0.61 -5.40 3.82
C SER A 127 0.80 -5.84 4.18
N GLN A 128 1.22 -5.60 5.42
CA GLN A 128 2.48 -6.16 5.93
C GLN A 128 2.36 -7.69 6.09
N ALA A 129 3.32 -8.42 5.55
CA ALA A 129 3.50 -9.85 5.80
C ALA A 129 4.96 -10.11 6.17
N GLY A 130 5.24 -10.21 7.48
CA GLY A 130 6.60 -10.28 8.00
C GLY A 130 7.40 -9.03 7.64
N THR A 131 8.49 -9.22 6.90
CA THR A 131 9.39 -8.16 6.43
C THR A 131 9.08 -7.70 5.00
N ASN A 132 7.91 -8.05 4.45
CA ASN A 132 7.52 -7.70 3.09
C ASN A 132 6.18 -6.98 3.06
N TRP A 133 5.99 -6.17 2.02
CA TRP A 133 4.67 -5.69 1.63
C TRP A 133 4.08 -6.65 0.60
N VAL A 134 2.81 -7.01 0.78
CA VAL A 134 2.11 -7.92 -0.12
C VAL A 134 0.85 -7.24 -0.66
N PRO A 135 0.62 -7.23 -1.99
CA PRO A 135 -0.60 -6.69 -2.57
C PRO A 135 -1.85 -7.41 -2.09
N VAL A 136 -2.86 -6.65 -1.71
CA VAL A 136 -4.14 -7.17 -1.21
C VAL A 136 -5.34 -6.50 -1.86
N GLY A 137 -5.13 -5.55 -2.77
CA GLY A 137 -6.19 -4.91 -3.54
C GLY A 137 -5.66 -3.99 -4.62
N TYR A 138 -6.50 -3.75 -5.62
CA TYR A 138 -6.23 -2.82 -6.71
C TYR A 138 -7.51 -2.16 -7.17
N ILE A 139 -7.47 -0.84 -7.31
CA ILE A 139 -8.60 -0.08 -7.80
C ILE A 139 -8.10 0.90 -8.86
N VAL A 140 -8.68 0.81 -10.04
CA VAL A 140 -8.49 1.76 -11.15
C VAL A 140 -9.74 2.63 -11.26
N ARG A 141 -9.58 3.95 -11.08
CA ARG A 141 -10.65 4.93 -11.28
C ARG A 141 -10.28 5.85 -12.44
N PRO A 142 -10.99 5.77 -13.58
CA PRO A 142 -10.86 6.77 -14.63
C PRO A 142 -11.10 8.16 -14.03
N VAL A 143 -10.25 9.12 -14.38
CA VAL A 143 -10.57 10.52 -14.11
C VAL A 143 -11.69 10.87 -15.08
N GLN A 144 -12.93 10.84 -14.59
CA GLN A 144 -14.06 11.31 -15.39
C GLN A 144 -13.75 12.75 -15.81
N GLN A 145 -13.66 12.99 -17.11
CA GLN A 145 -13.79 14.34 -17.62
C GLN A 145 -15.20 14.77 -17.26
N GLN A 146 -15.36 15.44 -16.13
CA GLN A 146 -16.55 16.26 -15.91
C GLN A 146 -16.65 17.15 -17.16
N PRO A 147 -17.75 17.12 -17.94
CA PRO A 147 -17.98 18.18 -18.90
C PRO A 147 -17.77 19.48 -18.13
N ALA A 148 -16.97 20.41 -18.67
CA ALA A 148 -16.81 21.71 -18.05
C ALA A 148 -18.20 22.17 -17.65
N ALA A 149 -18.41 22.46 -16.36
CA ALA A 149 -19.67 23.03 -15.92
C ALA A 149 -19.95 24.19 -16.89
N PRO A 150 -21.14 24.31 -17.48
CA PRO A 150 -21.45 25.49 -18.26
C PRO A 150 -21.06 26.68 -17.40
N ALA A 151 -20.21 27.56 -17.93
CA ALA A 151 -19.81 28.77 -17.24
C ALA A 151 -21.08 29.37 -16.63
N PRO A 152 -21.07 29.80 -15.35
CA PRO A 152 -22.26 30.36 -14.75
C PRO A 152 -22.82 31.39 -15.73
N ALA A 153 -24.05 31.15 -16.21
CA ALA A 153 -24.72 32.06 -17.10
C ALA A 153 -24.53 33.44 -16.49
N ALA A 154 -23.91 34.35 -17.24
CA ALA A 154 -23.62 35.70 -16.77
C ALA A 154 -24.87 36.19 -16.05
N ALA A 155 -24.75 36.41 -14.73
CA ALA A 155 -25.88 36.87 -13.94
C ALA A 155 -26.44 38.10 -14.65
N PRO A 156 -27.77 38.22 -14.81
CA PRO A 156 -28.33 39.43 -15.39
C PRO A 156 -27.80 40.61 -14.58
N ALA A 157 -27.17 41.55 -15.28
CA ALA A 157 -26.67 42.77 -14.68
C ALA A 157 -27.80 43.38 -13.84
N ALA A 158 -27.54 43.54 -12.53
CA ALA A 158 -28.50 44.19 -11.64
C ALA A 158 -28.87 45.56 -12.22
N PRO A 159 -30.16 45.95 -12.20
CA PRO A 159 -30.55 47.26 -12.70
C PRO A 159 -29.84 48.34 -11.89
N ALA A 160 -29.26 49.31 -12.61
CA ALA A 160 -28.65 50.49 -12.02
C ALA A 160 -29.69 51.20 -11.15
N LYS A 161 -29.33 51.50 -9.90
CA LYS A 161 -30.14 52.35 -9.02
C LYS A 161 -30.26 53.74 -9.69
N PRO A 162 -31.46 54.32 -9.81
CA PRO A 162 -31.57 55.72 -10.19
C PRO A 162 -30.98 56.58 -9.07
N GLY A 163 -30.19 57.58 -9.45
CA GLY A 163 -29.58 58.52 -8.54
C GLY A 163 -30.57 59.59 -8.05
N LYS A 164 -30.34 59.99 -6.80
CA LYS A 164 -30.95 61.05 -5.98
C LYS A 164 -32.24 60.68 -5.26
#